data_AF-A0A7S4UHX2-F1
#
_entry.id   AF-A0A7S4UHX2-F1
#
_cell.length_a   1.000
_cell.length_b   1.000
_cell.length_c   1.000
_cell.angle_alpha   90.00
_cell.angle_beta   90.00
_cell.angle_gamma   90.00
#
_symmetry.space_group_name_H-M   'P 1'
#
loop_
_entity.id
_entity.type
_entity.pdbx_description
1 polymer ?
#
loop_
_entity_poly.entity_id
_entity_poly.type
_entity_poly.pdbx_seq_one_letter_code
_entity_poly.pdbx_strand_id
1 'polypeptide(L)'
;RDFHGPAKRIFMKTEEEFLEIDQWPGITVKNGKVIAIDWDGSLNTSLAEAGTIHFDHLPNSVEVVSITNCHLEGEINTHTLPRRLRTLNIAGNRLSGKFSLEHLPPALETLRIGHNRFSGLLSFSHLPETLTCLSAEHNDFEGDVDLSRIPKALKTLNVCSNRFAGRLILGSAMDHLKELRVENNLLQKEVWKVYRVNDSL
;
A
#
# COMPACT_ATOMS: atom_id res chain seq x y z
N ARG A 1 13.99 -14.39 5.40
CA ARG A 1 14.68 -15.15 6.47
C ARG A 1 14.58 -14.44 7.82
N ASP A 2 13.84 -13.34 7.86
CA ASP A 2 13.79 -12.38 8.96
C ASP A 2 12.55 -12.59 9.83
N PHE A 3 11.80 -13.67 9.59
CA PHE A 3 10.72 -14.08 10.45
C PHE A 3 11.27 -14.60 11.78
N HIS A 4 10.77 -14.05 12.88
CA HIS A 4 11.15 -14.42 14.23
C HIS A 4 9.94 -14.94 15.01
N GLY A 5 10.20 -15.49 16.21
CA GLY A 5 9.15 -15.95 17.10
C GLY A 5 8.31 -17.11 16.53
N PRO A 6 7.05 -17.26 17.00
CA PRO A 6 6.14 -18.33 16.58
C PRO A 6 5.83 -18.31 15.07
N ALA A 7 5.83 -17.12 14.47
CA ALA A 7 5.58 -16.90 13.05
C ALA A 7 6.57 -17.63 12.14
N LYS A 8 7.84 -17.70 12.55
CA LYS A 8 8.89 -18.38 11.79
C LYS A 8 8.52 -19.84 11.51
N ARG A 9 7.88 -20.53 12.46
CA ARG A 9 7.57 -21.97 12.37
C ARG A 9 6.63 -22.32 11.22
N ILE A 10 5.81 -21.36 10.78
CA ILE A 10 4.89 -21.52 9.65
C ILE A 10 5.64 -21.80 8.35
N PHE A 11 6.81 -21.18 8.22
CA PHE A 11 7.61 -21.21 7.00
C PHE A 11 8.77 -22.20 7.09
N MET A 12 8.81 -23.03 8.14
CA MET A 12 9.90 -23.96 8.38
C MET A 12 9.52 -25.39 7.98
N LYS A 13 10.41 -26.03 7.23
CA LYS A 13 10.36 -27.45 6.89
C LYS A 13 10.91 -28.30 8.03
N THR A 14 11.96 -27.82 8.68
CA THR A 14 12.59 -28.38 9.90
C THR A 14 12.95 -27.23 10.85
N GLU A 15 13.45 -27.50 12.06
CA GLU A 15 13.84 -26.42 12.99
C GLU A 15 14.94 -25.48 12.45
N GLU A 16 15.70 -25.94 11.45
CA GLU A 16 16.83 -25.22 10.85
C GLU A 16 16.61 -24.82 9.38
N GLU A 17 15.64 -25.44 8.69
CA GLU A 17 15.42 -25.27 7.24
C GLU A 17 14.07 -24.59 6.97
N PHE A 18 14.09 -23.50 6.20
CA PHE A 18 12.86 -22.90 5.66
C PHE A 18 12.32 -23.74 4.51
N LEU A 19 11.00 -23.77 4.36
CA LEU A 19 10.34 -24.20 3.13
C LEU A 19 10.84 -23.32 1.97
N GLU A 20 10.85 -23.89 0.75
CA GLU A 20 11.00 -23.07 -0.45
C GLU A 20 9.82 -22.10 -0.56
N ILE A 21 10.06 -20.92 -1.15
CA ILE A 21 9.05 -19.85 -1.17
C ILE A 21 7.74 -20.30 -1.85
N ASP A 22 7.80 -21.19 -2.82
CA ASP A 22 6.65 -21.73 -3.54
C ASP A 22 5.83 -22.74 -2.71
N GLN A 23 6.34 -23.16 -1.56
CA GLN A 23 5.68 -24.04 -0.59
C GLN A 23 5.10 -23.27 0.60
N TRP A 24 5.34 -21.96 0.70
CA TRP A 24 4.82 -21.17 1.80
C TRP A 24 3.29 -21.05 1.71
N PRO A 25 2.57 -21.08 2.84
CA PRO A 25 1.13 -20.86 2.82
C PRO A 25 0.80 -19.49 2.24
N GLY A 26 -0.29 -19.42 1.48
CA GLY A 26 -0.71 -18.18 0.81
C GLY A 26 0.08 -17.83 -0.45
N ILE A 27 1.01 -18.68 -0.89
CA ILE A 27 1.75 -18.46 -2.13
C ILE A 27 1.03 -19.09 -3.32
N THR A 28 0.85 -18.30 -4.37
CA THR A 28 0.36 -18.79 -5.66
C THR A 28 1.50 -18.89 -6.66
N VAL A 29 1.60 -20.07 -7.29
CA VAL A 29 2.61 -20.36 -8.30
C VAL A 29 1.92 -20.60 -9.64
N LYS A 30 2.44 -19.98 -10.69
CA LYS A 30 2.00 -20.21 -12.08
C LYS A 30 3.21 -20.42 -12.97
N ASN A 31 3.21 -21.51 -13.73
CA ASN A 31 4.32 -21.88 -14.61
C ASN A 31 5.69 -21.89 -13.89
N GLY A 32 5.72 -22.45 -12.67
CA GLY A 32 6.92 -22.54 -11.84
C GLY A 32 7.43 -21.21 -11.27
N LYS A 33 6.62 -20.14 -11.30
CA LYS A 33 6.98 -18.83 -10.75
C LYS A 33 5.99 -18.38 -9.70
N VAL A 34 6.48 -17.82 -8.61
CA VAL A 34 5.64 -17.16 -7.60
C VAL A 34 5.03 -15.91 -8.23
N ILE A 35 3.69 -15.85 -8.24
CA ILE A 35 2.92 -14.73 -8.80
C ILE A 35 2.13 -13.96 -7.76
N ALA A 36 1.75 -14.61 -6.64
CA ALA A 36 1.02 -13.95 -5.57
C ALA A 36 1.50 -14.41 -4.20
N ILE A 37 1.52 -13.45 -3.28
CA ILE A 37 1.72 -13.65 -1.84
C ILE A 37 0.45 -13.11 -1.18
N ASP A 38 -0.37 -13.98 -0.61
CA ASP A 38 -1.62 -13.62 0.06
C ASP A 38 -1.68 -14.23 1.45
N TRP A 39 -1.41 -13.40 2.45
CA TRP A 39 -1.41 -13.76 3.87
C TRP A 39 -2.57 -13.11 4.63
N ASP A 40 -3.54 -12.55 3.92
CA ASP A 40 -4.75 -12.01 4.54
C ASP A 40 -5.54 -13.12 5.25
N GLY A 41 -6.12 -12.80 6.41
CA GLY A 41 -7.02 -13.66 7.18
C GLY A 41 -6.38 -14.91 7.81
N SER A 42 -5.79 -15.81 7.01
CA SER A 42 -5.34 -17.14 7.46
C SER A 42 -4.05 -17.15 8.26
N LEU A 43 -3.22 -16.12 8.14
CA LEU A 43 -1.92 -16.02 8.83
C LEU A 43 -1.79 -14.81 9.75
N ASN A 44 -2.81 -13.92 9.79
CA ASN A 44 -2.87 -12.70 10.61
C ASN A 44 -2.38 -12.90 12.05
N THR A 45 -2.96 -13.86 12.77
CA THR A 45 -2.68 -14.05 14.20
C THR A 45 -1.32 -14.72 14.42
N SER A 46 -0.93 -15.58 13.49
CA SER A 46 0.31 -16.34 13.55
C SER A 46 1.52 -15.49 13.10
N LEU A 47 1.31 -14.44 12.30
CA LEU A 47 2.33 -13.48 11.87
C LEU A 47 2.44 -12.25 12.77
N ALA A 48 1.62 -12.12 13.80
CA ALA A 48 1.57 -10.93 14.67
C ALA A 48 2.91 -10.58 15.38
N GLU A 49 3.86 -11.52 15.41
CA GLU A 49 5.22 -11.33 15.96
C GLU A 49 6.31 -11.59 14.91
N ALA A 50 5.95 -11.62 13.63
CA ALA A 50 6.83 -12.07 12.56
C ALA A 50 8.02 -11.13 12.30
N GLY A 51 7.97 -9.87 12.74
CA GLY A 51 9.06 -8.92 12.61
C GLY A 51 8.96 -8.05 11.36
N THR A 52 10.07 -7.84 10.67
CA THR A 52 10.15 -6.99 9.47
C THR A 52 9.98 -7.79 8.18
N ILE A 53 9.46 -7.14 7.14
CA ILE A 53 9.40 -7.70 5.78
C ILE A 53 10.34 -6.95 4.84
N HIS A 54 11.22 -7.70 4.20
CA HIS A 54 12.20 -7.20 3.23
C HIS A 54 11.68 -7.43 1.81
N PHE A 55 11.00 -6.41 1.27
CA PHE A 55 10.38 -6.46 -0.05
C PHE A 55 11.36 -6.64 -1.21
N ASP A 56 12.64 -6.30 -1.00
CA ASP A 56 13.74 -6.52 -1.93
C ASP A 56 14.09 -7.99 -2.15
N HIS A 57 13.59 -8.90 -1.31
CA HIS A 57 13.73 -10.34 -1.50
C HIS A 57 12.57 -10.97 -2.30
N LEU A 58 11.56 -10.19 -2.69
CA LEU A 58 10.46 -10.73 -3.47
C LEU A 58 10.89 -11.08 -4.89
N PRO A 59 10.46 -12.25 -5.43
CA PRO A 59 10.71 -12.59 -6.81
C PRO A 59 10.15 -11.54 -7.78
N ASN A 60 10.90 -11.20 -8.83
CA ASN A 60 10.46 -10.25 -9.87
C ASN A 60 9.19 -10.69 -10.63
N SER A 61 8.78 -11.95 -10.49
CA SER A 61 7.54 -12.50 -11.08
C SER A 61 6.29 -12.18 -10.28
N VAL A 62 6.42 -11.66 -9.05
CA VAL A 62 5.27 -11.34 -8.19
C VAL A 62 4.44 -10.22 -8.81
N GLU A 63 3.13 -10.47 -8.91
CA GLU A 63 2.12 -9.55 -9.42
C GLU A 63 1.17 -9.08 -8.31
N VAL A 64 1.00 -9.89 -7.25
CA VAL A 64 0.11 -9.56 -6.12
C VAL A 64 0.85 -9.79 -4.80
N VAL A 65 0.80 -8.78 -3.94
CA VAL A 65 1.14 -8.90 -2.53
C VAL A 65 -0.05 -8.41 -1.72
N SER A 66 -0.59 -9.27 -0.87
CA SER A 66 -1.62 -8.97 0.10
C SER A 66 -1.18 -9.51 1.47
N ILE A 67 -0.76 -8.62 2.36
CA ILE A 67 -0.28 -8.97 3.70
C ILE A 67 -0.86 -7.97 4.69
N THR A 68 -2.08 -8.23 5.13
CA THR A 68 -2.88 -7.33 5.95
C THR A 68 -2.99 -7.81 7.39
N ASN A 69 -3.07 -6.89 8.35
CA ASN A 69 -3.33 -7.22 9.76
C ASN A 69 -2.34 -8.22 10.37
N CYS A 70 -1.07 -8.15 9.98
CA CYS A 70 -0.02 -9.06 10.43
C CYS A 70 0.95 -8.39 11.43
N HIS A 71 0.66 -7.17 11.89
CA HIS A 71 1.51 -6.40 12.81
C HIS A 71 2.95 -6.21 12.32
N LEU A 72 3.19 -6.26 11.01
CA LEU A 72 4.53 -6.11 10.43
C LEU A 72 5.10 -4.73 10.74
N GLU A 73 6.39 -4.69 11.04
CA GLU A 73 7.14 -3.47 11.34
C GLU A 73 8.24 -3.23 10.28
N GLY A 74 8.86 -2.05 10.34
CA GLY A 74 9.93 -1.65 9.42
C GLY A 74 9.47 -0.67 8.34
N GLU A 75 10.41 -0.33 7.47
CA GLU A 75 10.24 0.66 6.39
C GLU A 75 10.13 0.01 5.01
N ILE A 76 9.50 0.71 4.08
CA ILE A 76 9.32 0.24 2.70
C ILE A 76 10.19 1.05 1.75
N ASN A 77 11.18 0.40 1.15
CA ASN A 77 11.88 0.97 0.01
C ASN A 77 11.11 0.67 -1.28
N THR A 78 10.37 1.65 -1.80
CA THR A 78 9.55 1.44 -3.00
C THR A 78 10.36 1.12 -4.26
N HIS A 79 11.66 1.45 -4.30
CA HIS A 79 12.56 1.11 -5.41
C HIS A 79 12.77 -0.39 -5.60
N THR A 80 12.57 -1.18 -4.55
CA THR A 80 12.85 -2.62 -4.56
C THR A 80 11.61 -3.45 -4.83
N LEU A 81 10.45 -2.81 -5.00
CA LEU A 81 9.20 -3.50 -5.33
C LEU A 81 9.32 -4.21 -6.69
N PRO A 82 8.74 -5.43 -6.83
CA PRO A 82 8.72 -6.14 -8.10
C PRO A 82 8.12 -5.29 -9.22
N ARG A 83 8.82 -5.18 -10.36
CA ARG A 83 8.34 -4.35 -11.48
C ARG A 83 7.02 -4.81 -12.11
N ARG A 84 6.64 -6.09 -11.89
CA ARG A 84 5.40 -6.69 -12.37
C ARG A 84 4.24 -6.55 -11.38
N LEU A 85 4.47 -5.95 -10.21
CA LEU A 85 3.47 -5.82 -9.18
C LEU A 85 2.29 -4.99 -9.69
N ARG A 86 1.09 -5.56 -9.59
CA ARG A 86 -0.21 -4.97 -9.94
C ARG A 86 -1.01 -4.62 -8.69
N THR A 87 -0.87 -5.41 -7.63
CA THR A 87 -1.55 -5.16 -6.36
C THR A 87 -0.56 -5.20 -5.21
N LEU A 88 -0.52 -4.11 -4.44
CA LEU A 88 0.15 -4.07 -3.14
C LEU A 88 -0.88 -3.69 -2.07
N ASN A 89 -1.22 -4.64 -1.22
CA ASN A 89 -2.08 -4.44 -0.06
C ASN A 89 -1.33 -4.83 1.21
N ILE A 90 -0.90 -3.84 1.98
CA ILE A 90 -0.17 -4.01 3.24
C ILE A 90 -0.86 -3.26 4.38
N ALA A 91 -2.16 -3.05 4.23
CA ALA A 91 -2.96 -2.28 5.18
C ALA A 91 -3.08 -2.99 6.54
N GLY A 92 -3.21 -2.19 7.61
CA GLY A 92 -3.41 -2.73 8.95
C GLY A 92 -2.15 -3.34 9.57
N ASN A 93 -0.96 -2.83 9.23
CA ASN A 93 0.28 -3.24 9.88
C ASN A 93 0.82 -2.12 10.78
N ARG A 94 2.08 -2.24 11.22
CA ARG A 94 2.80 -1.24 12.04
C ARG A 94 3.98 -0.67 11.25
N LEU A 95 3.92 -0.73 9.93
CA LEU A 95 4.97 -0.24 9.03
C LEU A 95 5.13 1.27 9.21
N SER A 96 6.36 1.76 9.14
CA SER A 96 6.70 3.14 9.46
C SER A 96 7.71 3.72 8.48
N GLY A 97 8.22 4.91 8.79
CA GLY A 97 9.12 5.64 7.91
C GLY A 97 8.38 6.32 6.76
N LYS A 98 9.13 6.70 5.73
CA LYS A 98 8.59 7.39 4.54
C LYS A 98 8.10 6.39 3.51
N PHE A 99 7.02 6.72 2.82
CA PHE A 99 6.52 5.95 1.68
C PHE A 99 6.53 6.81 0.41
N SER A 100 7.41 6.49 -0.55
CA SER A 100 7.54 7.27 -1.79
C SER A 100 6.69 6.68 -2.91
N LEU A 101 5.70 7.44 -3.39
CA LEU A 101 4.88 7.06 -4.54
C LEU A 101 5.61 7.20 -5.89
N GLU A 102 6.75 7.88 -5.93
CA GLU A 102 7.51 8.17 -7.15
C GLU A 102 8.11 6.93 -7.81
N HIS A 103 8.42 5.91 -7.02
CA HIS A 103 9.12 4.71 -7.47
C HIS A 103 8.21 3.49 -7.53
N LEU A 104 6.89 3.71 -7.62
CA LEU A 104 5.94 2.61 -7.72
C LEU A 104 6.09 1.86 -9.06
N PRO A 105 5.84 0.54 -9.06
CA PRO A 105 5.85 -0.25 -10.29
C PRO A 105 4.89 0.33 -11.36
N PRO A 106 5.29 0.40 -12.64
CA PRO A 106 4.49 1.04 -13.68
C PRO A 106 3.18 0.30 -14.01
N ALA A 107 3.10 -0.99 -13.66
CA ALA A 107 1.92 -1.84 -13.83
C ALA A 107 1.01 -1.85 -12.58
N LEU A 108 1.30 -1.05 -11.55
CA LEU A 108 0.55 -1.07 -10.30
C LEU A 108 -0.85 -0.49 -10.48
N GLU A 109 -1.85 -1.30 -10.20
CA GLU A 109 -3.28 -0.99 -10.36
C GLU A 109 -3.96 -0.68 -9.03
N THR A 110 -3.50 -1.32 -7.95
CA THR A 110 -4.07 -1.17 -6.60
C THR A 110 -2.95 -1.01 -5.57
N LEU A 111 -3.03 0.07 -4.79
CA LEU A 111 -2.15 0.32 -3.67
C LEU A 111 -2.98 0.62 -2.41
N ARG A 112 -2.86 -0.26 -1.41
CA ARG A 112 -3.49 -0.11 -0.08
C ARG A 112 -2.41 -0.19 1.00
N ILE A 113 -2.13 0.95 1.61
CA ILE A 113 -1.13 1.14 2.67
C ILE A 113 -1.74 1.76 3.93
N GLY A 114 -3.08 1.86 3.98
CA GLY A 114 -3.81 2.45 5.09
C GLY A 114 -3.62 1.71 6.41
N HIS A 115 -3.96 2.35 7.52
CA HIS A 115 -3.82 1.79 8.87
C HIS A 115 -2.39 1.29 9.16
N ASN A 116 -1.41 2.19 9.00
CA ASN A 116 -0.01 1.97 9.32
C ASN A 116 0.52 3.18 10.13
N ARG A 117 1.84 3.32 10.25
CA ARG A 117 2.53 4.42 10.92
C ARG A 117 3.47 5.15 9.95
N PHE A 118 3.14 5.16 8.65
CA PHE A 118 3.92 5.89 7.66
C PHE A 118 3.81 7.38 7.91
N SER A 119 4.89 8.12 7.66
CA SER A 119 4.99 9.55 7.94
C SER A 119 5.80 10.29 6.88
N GLY A 120 5.81 11.61 6.99
CA GLY A 120 6.49 12.49 6.05
C GLY A 120 5.63 12.83 4.83
N LEU A 121 6.25 13.51 3.87
CA LEU A 121 5.57 14.02 2.68
C LEU A 121 5.12 12.88 1.76
N LEU A 122 3.85 12.89 1.38
CA LEU A 122 3.29 12.00 0.36
C LEU A 122 2.99 12.79 -0.92
N SER A 123 3.82 12.62 -1.95
CA SER A 123 3.68 13.34 -3.22
C SER A 123 2.91 12.51 -4.26
N PHE A 124 1.88 13.10 -4.87
CA PHE A 124 1.02 12.46 -5.88
C PHE A 124 1.49 12.72 -7.33
N SER A 125 2.63 13.36 -7.54
CA SER A 125 3.07 13.85 -8.86
C SER A 125 3.47 12.75 -9.86
N HIS A 126 3.73 11.53 -9.39
CA HIS A 126 4.36 10.46 -10.18
C HIS A 126 3.63 9.11 -10.01
N LEU A 127 2.30 9.15 -9.94
CA LEU A 127 1.50 7.93 -9.86
C LEU A 127 1.56 7.13 -11.18
N PRO A 128 1.60 5.79 -11.15
CA PRO A 128 1.49 4.97 -12.35
C PRO A 128 0.19 5.23 -13.12
N GLU A 129 0.27 5.32 -14.44
CA GLU A 129 -0.91 5.54 -15.31
C GLU A 129 -1.97 4.42 -15.21
N THR A 130 -1.56 3.25 -14.75
CA THR A 130 -2.41 2.07 -14.53
C THR A 130 -3.15 2.10 -13.19
N LEU A 131 -2.78 3.01 -12.28
CA LEU A 131 -3.31 3.01 -10.91
C LEU A 131 -4.80 3.36 -10.89
N THR A 132 -5.59 2.45 -10.34
CA THR A 132 -7.06 2.58 -10.22
C THR A 132 -7.53 2.86 -8.80
N CYS A 133 -6.75 2.43 -7.80
CA CYS A 133 -7.08 2.58 -6.38
C CYS A 133 -5.82 2.94 -5.57
N LEU A 134 -5.90 4.06 -4.83
CA LEU A 134 -4.92 4.46 -3.83
C LEU A 134 -5.62 4.64 -2.47
N SER A 135 -5.22 3.86 -1.47
CA SER A 135 -5.71 3.95 -0.09
C SER A 135 -4.52 4.09 0.85
N ALA A 136 -4.41 5.25 1.51
CA ALA A 136 -3.35 5.60 2.45
C ALA A 136 -3.90 6.25 3.72
N GLU A 137 -5.17 6.00 4.04
CA GLU A 137 -5.86 6.47 5.23
C GLU A 137 -5.23 5.99 6.53
N HIS A 138 -5.48 6.69 7.63
CA HIS A 138 -5.01 6.26 8.96
C HIS A 138 -3.50 6.03 9.01
N ASN A 139 -2.74 7.07 8.65
CA ASN A 139 -1.29 7.17 8.76
C ASN A 139 -0.93 8.56 9.34
N ASP A 140 0.35 8.90 9.37
CA ASP A 140 0.86 10.21 9.79
C ASP A 140 1.46 11.01 8.60
N PHE A 141 0.92 10.84 7.38
CA PHE A 141 1.39 11.58 6.21
C PHE A 141 1.09 13.07 6.31
N GLU A 142 1.98 13.89 5.76
CA GLU A 142 1.92 15.36 5.79
C GLU A 142 2.14 15.96 4.38
N GLY A 143 2.00 17.29 4.29
CA GLY A 143 2.20 18.06 3.07
C GLY A 143 0.92 18.53 2.37
N ASP A 144 1.07 18.90 1.10
CA ASP A 144 -0.02 19.25 0.19
C ASP A 144 -0.67 17.98 -0.38
N VAL A 145 -1.97 18.05 -0.68
CA VAL A 145 -2.68 17.04 -1.48
C VAL A 145 -2.90 17.64 -2.87
N ASP A 146 -1.91 17.48 -3.75
CA ASP A 146 -1.97 17.98 -5.13
C ASP A 146 -2.48 16.90 -6.10
N LEU A 147 -3.75 17.03 -6.49
CA LEU A 147 -4.44 16.13 -7.41
C LEU A 147 -4.52 16.69 -8.83
N SER A 148 -3.72 17.70 -9.17
CA SER A 148 -3.75 18.34 -10.48
C SER A 148 -3.37 17.41 -11.65
N ARG A 149 -2.64 16.32 -11.35
CA ARG A 149 -2.07 15.40 -12.34
C ARG A 149 -2.29 13.92 -12.01
N ILE A 150 -3.41 13.57 -11.38
CA ILE A 150 -3.72 12.16 -11.11
C ILE A 150 -3.99 11.38 -12.42
N PRO A 151 -3.66 10.07 -12.47
CA PRO A 151 -3.95 9.21 -13.62
C PRO A 151 -5.44 9.13 -13.95
N LYS A 152 -5.81 9.13 -15.23
CA LYS A 152 -7.22 8.98 -15.67
C LYS A 152 -7.85 7.64 -15.25
N ALA A 153 -7.00 6.64 -15.01
CA ALA A 153 -7.42 5.34 -14.52
C ALA A 153 -7.87 5.38 -13.05
N LEU A 154 -7.42 6.37 -12.26
CA LEU A 154 -7.67 6.43 -10.83
C LEU A 154 -9.16 6.65 -10.53
N LYS A 155 -9.78 5.70 -9.85
CA LYS A 155 -11.22 5.73 -9.51
C LYS A 155 -11.46 6.03 -8.04
N THR A 156 -10.56 5.59 -7.18
CA THR A 156 -10.71 5.76 -5.73
C THR A 156 -9.41 6.29 -5.15
N LEU A 157 -9.50 7.39 -4.42
CA LEU A 157 -8.42 7.99 -3.64
C LEU A 157 -8.89 8.23 -2.21
N ASN A 158 -8.26 7.52 -1.26
CA ASN A 158 -8.53 7.69 0.16
C ASN A 158 -7.24 8.03 0.91
N VAL A 159 -7.20 9.24 1.48
CA VAL A 159 -6.09 9.75 2.31
C VAL A 159 -6.62 10.35 3.61
N CYS A 160 -7.82 9.96 4.03
CA CYS A 160 -8.45 10.48 5.23
C CYS A 160 -7.67 10.08 6.49
N SER A 161 -7.89 10.81 7.59
CA SER A 161 -7.27 10.51 8.88
C SER A 161 -5.73 10.47 8.80
N ASN A 162 -5.15 11.57 8.30
CA ASN A 162 -3.70 11.81 8.22
C ASN A 162 -3.38 13.20 8.81
N ARG A 163 -2.16 13.71 8.59
CA ARG A 163 -1.70 15.03 9.03
C ARG A 163 -1.46 16.01 7.88
N PHE A 164 -2.12 15.83 6.74
CA PHE A 164 -2.01 16.77 5.62
C PHE A 164 -2.48 18.16 6.06
N ALA A 165 -1.54 19.10 6.19
CA ALA A 165 -1.78 20.47 6.67
C ALA A 165 -1.60 21.54 5.58
N GLY A 166 -1.30 21.09 4.36
CA GLY A 166 -1.09 21.93 3.21
C GLY A 166 -2.38 22.29 2.46
N ARG A 167 -2.21 22.62 1.18
CA ARG A 167 -3.30 22.89 0.25
C ARG A 167 -3.86 21.61 -0.32
N LEU A 168 -5.18 21.61 -0.52
CA LEU A 168 -5.84 20.66 -1.40
C LEU A 168 -5.89 21.31 -2.79
N ILE A 169 -5.12 20.81 -3.75
CA ILE A 169 -5.11 21.31 -5.12
C ILE A 169 -5.84 20.29 -5.98
N LEU A 170 -6.85 20.74 -6.72
CA LEU A 170 -7.75 19.86 -7.44
C LEU A 170 -7.58 20.09 -8.94
N GLY A 171 -7.48 19.01 -9.71
CA GLY A 171 -7.29 19.07 -11.15
C GLY A 171 -8.56 19.50 -11.88
N SER A 172 -8.41 20.18 -13.02
CA SER A 172 -9.54 20.65 -13.83
C SER A 172 -10.41 19.53 -14.44
N ALA A 173 -9.92 18.29 -14.46
CA ALA A 173 -10.62 17.12 -15.01
C ALA A 173 -10.48 15.90 -14.07
N MET A 174 -11.36 15.82 -13.06
CA MET A 174 -11.45 14.71 -12.10
C MET A 174 -12.81 13.99 -12.13
N ASP A 175 -13.57 14.17 -13.20
CA ASP A 175 -14.86 13.49 -13.47
C ASP A 175 -14.78 11.96 -13.48
N HIS A 176 -13.60 11.43 -13.78
CA HIS A 176 -13.30 10.01 -13.78
C HIS A 176 -13.12 9.42 -12.38
N LEU A 177 -12.90 10.25 -11.35
CA LEU A 177 -12.71 9.85 -9.96
C LEU A 177 -14.09 9.63 -9.33
N LYS A 178 -14.34 8.42 -8.85
CA LYS A 178 -15.61 8.02 -8.25
C LYS A 178 -15.68 8.35 -6.76
N GLU A 179 -14.54 8.32 -6.09
CA GLU A 179 -14.46 8.51 -4.65
C GLU A 179 -13.17 9.26 -4.28
N LEU A 180 -13.34 10.35 -3.54
CA LEU A 180 -12.26 11.14 -2.95
C LEU A 180 -12.54 11.32 -1.46
N ARG A 181 -11.65 10.78 -0.62
CA ARG A 181 -11.73 10.90 0.83
C ARG A 181 -10.50 11.59 1.37
N VAL A 182 -10.70 12.78 1.95
CA VAL A 182 -9.65 13.66 2.48
C VAL A 182 -9.99 14.17 3.89
N GLU A 183 -11.11 13.72 4.46
CA GLU A 183 -11.59 14.10 5.78
C GLU A 183 -10.59 13.75 6.89
N ASN A 184 -10.76 14.35 8.07
CA ASN A 184 -9.86 14.15 9.21
C ASN A 184 -8.38 14.44 8.89
N ASN A 185 -8.14 15.53 8.16
CA ASN A 185 -6.82 16.12 7.94
C ASN A 185 -6.81 17.56 8.45
N LEU A 186 -5.65 18.22 8.34
CA LEU A 186 -5.44 19.62 8.71
C LEU A 186 -5.48 20.57 7.50
N LEU A 187 -6.06 20.11 6.38
CA LEU A 187 -6.08 20.83 5.10
C LEU A 187 -6.74 22.21 5.25
N GLN A 188 -6.14 23.21 4.63
CA GLN A 188 -6.65 24.58 4.68
C GLN A 188 -8.07 24.66 4.06
N LYS A 189 -9.00 25.27 4.80
CA LYS A 189 -10.46 25.22 4.54
C LYS A 189 -10.94 25.95 3.27
N GLU A 190 -10.07 26.65 2.54
CA GLU A 190 -10.50 27.51 1.44
C GLU A 190 -10.94 26.75 0.17
N VAL A 191 -10.70 25.43 0.09
CA VAL A 191 -10.94 24.64 -1.15
C VAL A 191 -12.20 23.75 -1.11
N TRP A 192 -12.92 23.71 0.02
CA TRP A 192 -14.05 22.78 0.22
C TRP A 192 -15.31 23.13 -0.62
N LYS A 193 -15.38 24.34 -1.19
CA LYS A 193 -16.58 24.80 -1.93
C LYS A 193 -16.70 24.25 -3.35
N VAL A 194 -15.64 23.67 -3.93
CA VAL A 194 -15.63 23.31 -5.37
C VAL A 194 -15.95 21.82 -5.62
N TYR A 195 -15.81 20.94 -4.60
CA TYR A 195 -15.96 19.49 -4.77
C TYR A 195 -17.06 18.88 -3.90
N ARG A 196 -18.24 19.50 -3.90
CA ARG A 196 -19.45 18.70 -3.70
C ARG A 196 -19.68 17.86 -4.96
N VAL A 197 -18.93 16.76 -5.07
CA VAL A 197 -19.28 15.67 -5.98
C VAL A 197 -20.42 14.93 -5.30
N ASN A 198 -21.65 15.27 -5.70
CA ASN A 198 -22.89 14.55 -5.45
C ASN A 198 -23.24 14.27 -3.98
N ASP A 199 -23.81 15.28 -3.32
CA ASP A 199 -24.93 15.03 -2.39
C ASP A 199 -26.12 14.49 -3.22
N SER A 200 -26.10 13.21 -3.56
CA SER A 200 -27.27 12.49 -4.07
C SER A 200 -27.01 10.97 -4.12
N LEU A 201 -27.20 10.31 -2.97
CA LEU A 201 -28.28 9.35 -2.71
C LEU A 201 -28.36 9.03 -1.22
#